data_AF-A0A1W9VZB5-F1
#
_entry.id   AF-A0A1W9VZB5-F1
#
_cell.length_a   1.000
_cell.length_b   1.000
_cell.length_c   1.000
_cell.angle_alpha   90.00
_cell.angle_beta   90.00
_cell.angle_gamma   90.00
#
_symmetry.space_group_name_H-M   'P 1'
#
loop_
_entity.id
_entity.type
_entity.pdbx_description
1 polymer ?
#
loop_
_entity_poly.entity_id
_entity_poly.type
_entity_poly.pdbx_seq_one_letter_code
_entity_poly.pdbx_strand_id
1 'polypeptide(L)'
;MGNRPRISAEIKQQILHRIRSEGVTATQAAKEHGISTPTVYAWLRRSTVLPSNILQLNKLRRENDELKRLLGQAMLMNERSKKNQSRYAI
;
A
#
# COMPACT_ATOMS: atom_id res chain seq x y z
N MET A 1 31.27 10.49 -19.22
CA MET A 1 30.12 9.98 -18.43
C MET A 1 30.50 10.03 -16.96
N GLY A 2 29.94 10.98 -16.19
CA GLY A 2 30.32 11.18 -14.79
C GLY A 2 29.91 10.00 -13.91
N ASN A 3 30.89 9.42 -13.21
CA ASN A 3 30.68 8.36 -12.23
C ASN A 3 29.79 8.91 -11.10
N ARG A 4 28.56 8.43 -10.98
CA ARG A 4 27.68 8.83 -9.87
C ARG A 4 28.15 8.06 -8.64
N PRO A 5 28.63 8.72 -7.58
CA PRO A 5 29.06 8.02 -6.38
C PRO A 5 27.91 7.14 -5.87
N ARG A 6 28.21 5.88 -5.61
CA ARG A 6 27.22 4.90 -5.13
C ARG A 6 26.93 5.22 -3.67
N ILE A 7 25.90 6.03 -3.44
CA ILE A 7 25.47 6.40 -2.09
C ILE A 7 24.94 5.14 -1.41
N SER A 8 25.34 4.91 -0.16
CA SER A 8 24.90 3.75 0.61
C SER A 8 23.38 3.78 0.82
N ALA A 9 22.77 2.59 0.88
CA ALA A 9 21.34 2.45 1.10
C ALA A 9 20.90 3.04 2.46
N GLU A 10 21.79 2.99 3.45
CA GLU A 10 21.59 3.51 4.81
C GLU A 10 21.45 5.04 4.82
N ILE A 11 22.35 5.77 4.16
CA ILE A 11 22.27 7.24 4.05
C ILE A 11 20.98 7.67 3.36
N LYS A 12 20.60 6.95 2.30
CA LYS A 12 19.33 7.19 1.60
C LYS A 12 18.13 7.01 2.53
N GLN A 13 18.12 5.95 3.35
CA GLN A 13 17.04 5.70 4.31
C GLN A 13 16.98 6.77 5.39
N GLN A 14 18.13 7.16 5.93
CA GLN A 14 18.23 8.23 6.93
C GLN A 14 17.65 9.54 6.39
N ILE A 15 18.03 9.97 5.18
CA ILE A 15 17.51 11.19 4.55
C ILE A 15 16.00 11.13 4.36
N LEU A 16 15.48 10.00 3.85
CA LEU A 16 14.04 9.82 3.67
C LEU A 16 13.28 9.83 5.00
N HIS A 17 13.88 9.31 6.08
CA HIS A 17 13.32 9.35 7.42
C HIS A 17 13.25 10.79 7.95
N ARG A 18 14.34 11.56 7.89
CA ARG A 18 14.35 12.95 8.39
C ARG A 18 13.35 13.83 7.64
N ILE A 19 13.18 13.63 6.34
CA ILE A 19 12.19 14.38 5.56
C ILE A 19 10.74 14.05 5.98
N ARG A 20 10.46 12.79 6.33
CA ARG A 20 9.10 12.32 6.63
C ARG A 20 8.71 12.45 8.10
N SER A 21 9.65 12.20 9.00
CA SER A 21 9.45 12.16 10.46
C SER A 21 9.80 13.48 11.14
N GLU A 22 10.88 14.14 10.69
CA GLU A 22 11.38 15.38 11.32
C GLU A 22 10.92 16.64 10.56
N GLY A 23 10.23 16.49 9.43
CA GLY A 23 9.71 17.61 8.64
C GLY A 23 10.79 18.45 7.94
N VAL A 24 12.02 17.93 7.84
CA VAL A 24 13.15 18.63 7.22
C VAL A 24 12.93 18.73 5.70
N THR A 25 13.24 19.90 5.12
CA THR A 25 13.11 20.10 3.68
C THR A 25 14.12 19.26 2.89
N ALA A 26 13.75 18.82 1.69
CA ALA A 26 14.64 18.04 0.82
C ALA A 26 15.95 18.78 0.50
N THR A 27 15.92 20.11 0.43
CA THR A 27 17.09 20.97 0.24
C THR A 27 18.01 20.99 1.46
N GLN A 28 17.45 21.07 2.67
CA GLN A 28 18.23 21.06 3.90
C GLN A 28 18.88 19.68 4.12
N ALA A 29 18.11 18.60 3.97
CA ALA A 29 18.64 17.23 4.08
C ALA A 29 19.69 16.94 3.00
N ALA A 30 19.51 17.44 1.78
CA ALA A 30 20.51 17.34 0.72
C ALA A 30 21.83 18.02 1.11
N LYS A 31 21.76 19.25 1.64
CA LYS A 31 22.93 20.04 2.05
C LYS A 31 23.69 19.39 3.21
N GLU A 32 22.99 18.91 4.23
CA GLU A 32 23.60 18.28 5.41
C GLU A 32 24.35 16.99 5.09
N HIS A 33 23.85 16.22 4.12
CA HIS A 33 24.45 14.94 3.72
C HIS A 33 25.34 15.03 2.47
N GLY A 34 25.58 16.23 1.94
CA GLY A 34 26.44 16.45 0.77
C GLY A 34 25.88 15.85 -0.53
N ILE A 35 24.56 15.77 -0.66
CA ILE A 35 23.87 15.16 -1.80
C ILE A 35 23.21 16.25 -2.64
N SER A 36 23.13 16.03 -3.95
CA SER A 36 22.38 16.94 -4.81
C SER A 36 20.87 16.88 -4.52
N THR A 37 20.23 18.05 -4.39
CA THR A 37 18.78 18.16 -4.18
C THR A 37 17.95 17.37 -5.21
N PRO A 38 18.28 17.37 -6.52
CA PRO A 38 17.55 16.56 -7.51
C PRO A 38 17.55 15.06 -7.20
N THR A 39 18.62 14.55 -6.59
CA THR A 39 18.74 13.14 -6.21
C THR A 39 17.80 12.79 -5.06
N VAL A 40 17.68 13.68 -4.07
CA VAL A 40 16.72 13.53 -2.97
C VAL A 40 15.28 13.54 -3.48
N TYR A 41 14.93 14.45 -4.39
CA TYR A 41 13.61 14.44 -5.03
C TYR A 41 13.35 13.18 -5.87
N ALA A 42 14.36 12.66 -6.59
CA ALA A 42 14.24 11.41 -7.31
C ALA A 42 13.97 10.22 -6.38
N TRP A 43 14.59 10.20 -5.19
CA TRP A 43 14.32 9.19 -4.18
C TRP A 43 12.95 9.34 -3.54
N LEU A 44 12.52 10.57 -3.22
CA LEU A 44 11.18 10.85 -2.72
C LEU A 44 10.13 10.34 -3.70
N ARG A 45 10.24 10.70 -4.98
CA ARG A 45 9.36 10.22 -6.06
C ARG A 45 9.35 8.70 -6.16
N ARG A 46 10.50 8.04 -6.01
CA ARG A 46 10.57 6.57 -6.04
C ARG A 46 10.03 5.93 -4.76
N SER A 47 10.07 6.62 -3.63
CA SER A 47 9.54 6.16 -2.35
C SER A 47 8.03 6.34 -2.19
N THR A 48 7.44 7.29 -2.93
CA THR A 48 5.99 7.53 -2.99
C THR A 48 5.29 6.62 -4.00
N VAL A 49 6.04 6.04 -4.95
CA VAL A 49 5.64 4.78 -5.55
C VAL A 49 5.76 3.74 -4.45
N LEU A 50 4.71 3.68 -3.60
CA LEU A 50 4.40 2.50 -2.81
C LEU A 50 4.72 1.29 -3.70
N PRO A 51 5.42 0.25 -3.22
CA PRO A 51 5.44 -1.00 -3.95
C PRO A 51 3.97 -1.33 -4.13
N SER A 52 3.46 -1.14 -5.34
CA SER A 52 2.13 -1.53 -5.72
C SER A 52 2.19 -3.03 -5.55
N ASN A 53 1.80 -3.51 -4.38
CA ASN A 53 1.81 -4.92 -4.09
C ASN A 53 0.60 -5.49 -4.81
N ILE A 54 0.66 -5.42 -6.14
CA ILE A 54 -0.37 -5.81 -7.09
C ILE A 54 -0.80 -7.24 -6.77
N LEU A 55 0.14 -8.06 -6.29
CA LEU A 55 -0.14 -9.39 -5.80
C LEU A 55 -1.03 -9.39 -4.54
N GLN A 56 -0.69 -8.62 -3.50
CA GLN A 56 -1.56 -8.48 -2.32
C GLN A 56 -2.91 -7.84 -2.67
N LEU A 57 -2.94 -6.84 -3.54
CA LEU A 57 -4.17 -6.20 -3.98
C LEU A 57 -5.06 -7.19 -4.75
N ASN A 58 -4.48 -8.00 -5.64
CA ASN A 58 -5.22 -9.05 -6.36
C ASN A 58 -5.69 -10.16 -5.41
N LYS A 59 -4.87 -10.54 -4.42
CA LYS A 59 -5.27 -11.49 -3.37
C LYS A 59 -6.47 -10.97 -2.58
N LEU A 60 -6.41 -9.73 -2.10
CA LEU A 60 -7.50 -9.08 -1.38
C LEU A 60 -8.78 -8.97 -2.22
N ARG A 61 -8.67 -8.68 -3.51
CA ARG A 61 -9.83 -8.65 -4.42
C ARG A 61 -10.48 -10.02 -4.55
N ARG A 62 -9.69 -11.09 -4.71
CA ARG A 62 -10.21 -12.47 -4.76
C ARG A 62 -10.90 -12.87 -3.46
N GLU A 63 -10.28 -12.60 -2.32
CA GLU A 63 -10.86 -12.87 -1.00
C GLU A 63 -12.19 -12.11 -0.82
N ASN A 64 -12.26 -10.86 -1.26
CA ASN A 64 -13.49 -10.06 -1.20
C ASN A 64 -14.63 -10.64 -2.07
N ASP A 65 -14.30 -11.07 -3.30
CA ASP A 65 -15.28 -11.66 -4.21
C ASP A 65 -15.81 -13.00 -3.69
N GLU A 66 -14.95 -13.82 -3.08
CA GLU A 66 -15.34 -15.07 -2.44
C GLU A 66 -16.26 -14.85 -1.24
N LEU A 67 -15.93 -13.90 -0.37
CA LEU A 67 -16.75 -13.54 0.78
C LEU A 67 -18.15 -13.07 0.35
N LYS A 68 -18.25 -12.23 -0.69
CA LYS A 68 -19.53 -11.78 -1.24
C LYS A 68 -20.37 -12.94 -1.76
N ARG A 69 -19.75 -13.93 -2.41
CA ARG A 69 -20.45 -15.14 -2.89
C ARG A 69 -20.99 -15.98 -1.75
N LEU A 70 -20.18 -16.25 -0.72
CA LEU A 70 -20.60 -17.00 0.46
C LEU A 70 -21.73 -16.29 1.20
N LEU A 71 -21.64 -14.97 1.34
CA LEU A 71 -22.70 -14.15 1.96
C LEU A 71 -24.02 -14.26 1.18
N GLY A 72 -23.97 -14.16 -0.16
CA GLY A 72 -25.16 -14.32 -0.99
C GLY A 72 -25.80 -15.71 -0.86
N GLN A 73 -24.99 -16.76 -0.81
CA GLN A 73 -25.49 -18.13 -0.58
C GLN A 73 -26.13 -18.26 0.79
N ALA A 74 -25.50 -17.74 1.85
CA ALA A 74 -26.04 -17.78 3.20
C ALA A 74 -27.37 -17.02 3.32
N MET A 75 -27.49 -15.85 2.68
CA MET A 75 -28.74 -15.08 2.63
C MET A 75 -29.86 -15.87 1.93
N LEU A 76 -29.58 -16.46 0.77
CA LEU A 76 -30.56 -17.28 0.03
C LEU A 76 -31.00 -18.51 0.83
N MET A 77 -30.08 -19.18 1.52
CA MET A 77 -30.41 -20.31 2.40
C MET A 77 -31.31 -19.85 3.54
N ASN A 78 -31.02 -18.71 4.17
CA ASN A 78 -31.83 -18.16 5.24
C ASN A 78 -33.26 -17.81 4.77
N GLU A 79 -33.41 -17.18 3.62
CA GLU A 79 -34.72 -16.87 3.03
C GLU A 79 -35.52 -18.13 2.70
N ARG A 80 -34.88 -19.15 2.12
CA ARG A 80 -35.53 -20.44 1.82
C ARG A 80 -35.98 -21.15 3.09
N SER A 81 -35.16 -21.15 4.13
CA SER A 81 -35.50 -21.74 5.43
C SER A 81 -36.70 -21.06 6.06
N LYS A 82 -36.75 -19.71 6.06
CA LYS A 82 -37.92 -18.94 6.53
C LYS A 82 -39.18 -19.25 5.73
N LYS A 83 -39.07 -19.31 4.40
CA LYS A 83 -40.20 -19.66 3.52
C LYS A 83 -40.71 -21.08 3.77
N ASN A 84 -39.82 -22.05 3.98
CA ASN A 84 -40.22 -23.41 4.33
C ASN A 84 -40.93 -23.47 5.68
N GLN A 85 -40.41 -22.84 6.73
CA GLN A 85 -41.08 -22.80 8.03
C GLN A 85 -42.48 -22.16 7.95
N SER A 86 -42.63 -21.08 7.17
CA SER A 86 -43.93 -20.44 6.96
C SER A 86 -44.93 -21.32 6.20
N ARG A 87 -44.48 -22.28 5.37
CA ARG A 87 -45.34 -23.16 4.59
C ARG A 87 -45.87 -24.36 5.38
N TYR A 88 -45.17 -24.76 6.45
CA TYR A 88 -45.58 -25.85 7.34
C TYR A 88 -46.27 -25.36 8.62
N ALA A 89 -46.44 -24.05 8.78
CA ALA A 89 -47.12 -23.44 9.93
C ALA A 89 -48.63 -23.22 9.71
N ILE A 90 -49.24 -23.94 8.75
CA ILE A 90 -50.68 -23.93 8.42
C ILE A 90 -51.28 -25.29 8.74
#